data_AF-A0A1D2N8X9-F1
#
_entry.id   AF-A0A1D2N8X9-F1
#
_cell.length_a   1.000
_cell.length_b   1.000
_cell.length_c   1.000
_cell.angle_alpha   90.00
_cell.angle_beta   90.00
_cell.angle_gamma   90.00
#
_symmetry.space_group_name_H-M   'P 1'
#
loop_
_entity.id
_entity.type
_entity.pdbx_description
1 polymer ?
#
loop_
_entity_poly.entity_id
_entity_poly.type
_entity_poly.pdbx_seq_one_letter_code
_entity_poly.pdbx_strand_id
1 'polypeptide(L)'
;MWYSIGDLLYFPTILIFLKHIVEQCPQTNGSSSALLFFPETNECYQKESTGPCGKNMKLYPVKANSNIGECDCDRDGIRFSRMLLYHQKANECFLIFQQGPCKSGKWADITVEGTPICKPNPCYNNTSISSSLEPDKGLVLLNGTCVEVGATSVCKIGYAVGFEVGKRLPRCIRSRGRSIAVPRTRCSPGTYRAVSGRCQPAFDFD
;
A
#
# COMPACT_ATOMS: atom_id res chain seq x y z
N MET A 1 -15.29 21.34 75.73
CA MET A 1 -14.97 22.62 75.09
C MET A 1 -14.24 22.29 73.79
N TRP A 2 -14.93 22.47 72.67
CA TRP A 2 -14.46 22.74 71.30
C TRP A 2 -13.75 21.65 70.47
N TYR A 3 -14.18 21.61 69.20
CA TYR A 3 -13.95 20.68 68.10
C TYR A 3 -12.54 20.79 67.47
N SER A 4 -12.07 19.75 66.74
CA SER A 4 -11.98 19.85 65.28
C SER A 4 -11.77 18.50 64.56
N ILE A 5 -12.44 18.41 63.43
CA ILE A 5 -12.45 17.39 62.37
C ILE A 5 -11.57 17.94 61.22
N GLY A 6 -10.99 17.07 60.38
CA GLY A 6 -10.32 17.40 59.09
C GLY A 6 -8.78 17.34 59.21
N ASP A 7 -7.99 16.73 58.32
CA ASP A 7 -8.15 16.48 56.89
C ASP A 7 -7.46 15.14 56.53
N LEU A 8 -8.08 14.18 55.83
CA LEU A 8 -8.36 14.12 54.39
C LEU A 8 -7.12 14.24 53.47
N LEU A 9 -6.85 13.10 52.81
CA LEU A 9 -6.33 12.93 51.43
C LEU A 9 -4.79 12.86 51.26
N TYR A 10 -4.19 11.69 50.99
CA TYR A 10 -4.27 10.85 49.77
C TYR A 10 -3.71 11.55 48.53
N PHE A 11 -2.41 11.40 48.26
CA PHE A 11 -1.83 11.70 46.95
C PHE A 11 -0.60 10.82 46.64
N PRO A 12 -0.77 9.69 45.93
CA PRO A 12 0.25 9.16 45.05
C PRO A 12 -0.19 9.42 43.61
N THR A 13 -0.18 10.67 43.13
CA THR A 13 -0.55 10.97 41.74
C THR A 13 0.39 11.96 41.06
N ILE A 14 1.70 11.82 41.28
CA ILE A 14 2.71 12.50 40.46
C ILE A 14 3.61 11.43 39.82
N LEU A 15 2.99 10.53 39.05
CA LEU A 15 3.68 9.65 38.10
C LEU A 15 2.71 9.05 37.05
N ILE A 16 1.55 9.69 36.84
CA ILE A 16 0.55 9.26 35.82
C ILE A 16 0.38 10.32 34.71
N PHE A 17 0.91 11.54 34.87
CA PHE A 17 0.66 12.65 33.93
C PHE A 17 1.57 12.71 32.69
N LEU A 18 2.38 11.69 32.39
CA LEU A 18 3.19 11.64 31.16
C LEU A 18 2.71 10.59 30.14
N LYS A 19 1.55 9.97 30.34
CA LYS A 19 1.03 8.90 29.46
C LYS A 19 -0.26 9.23 28.70
N HIS A 20 -0.66 10.50 28.66
CA HIS A 20 -2.00 10.90 28.18
C HIS A 20 -2.04 12.13 27.25
N ILE A 21 -0.93 12.47 26.58
CA ILE A 21 -0.89 13.66 25.69
C ILE A 21 -0.78 13.29 24.20
N VAL A 22 -0.68 12.01 23.84
CA VAL A 22 -0.52 11.59 22.43
C VAL A 22 -1.58 10.56 22.07
N GLU A 23 -2.81 10.96 21.75
CA GLU A 23 -3.76 9.95 21.22
C GLU A 23 -4.97 10.44 20.42
N GLN A 24 -5.24 11.74 20.27
CA GLN A 24 -6.47 12.17 19.58
C GLN A 24 -6.23 13.30 18.60
N CYS A 25 -6.31 12.97 17.30
CA CYS A 25 -6.42 13.97 16.25
C CYS A 25 -7.72 14.76 16.41
N PRO A 26 -7.71 16.08 16.19
CA PRO A 26 -8.89 16.92 16.31
C PRO A 26 -9.99 16.41 15.38
N GLN A 27 -11.12 16.02 15.96
CA GLN A 27 -12.29 15.61 15.19
C GLN A 27 -12.96 16.86 14.64
N THR A 28 -12.92 17.03 13.33
CA THR A 28 -13.62 18.14 12.67
C THR A 28 -15.10 17.83 12.59
N ASN A 29 -15.91 18.46 13.44
CA ASN A 29 -17.36 18.45 13.33
C ASN A 29 -17.77 19.08 11.98
N GLY A 30 -17.95 18.24 10.94
CA GLY A 30 -18.44 18.66 9.63
C GLY A 30 -17.47 18.51 8.44
N SER A 31 -16.23 18.05 8.63
CA SER A 31 -15.37 17.65 7.50
C SER A 31 -15.44 16.14 7.30
N SER A 32 -15.67 15.70 6.07
CA SER A 32 -15.74 14.28 5.67
C SER A 32 -14.39 13.55 5.72
N SER A 33 -13.32 14.22 6.16
CA SER A 33 -11.95 13.72 6.11
C SER A 33 -11.48 13.28 7.49
N ALA A 34 -11.53 11.97 7.75
CA ALA A 34 -10.96 11.39 8.96
C ALA A 34 -9.43 11.64 9.03
N LEU A 35 -8.93 12.03 10.20
CA LEU A 35 -7.51 12.23 10.47
C LEU A 35 -6.94 11.04 11.25
N LEU A 36 -5.68 10.69 10.96
CA LEU A 36 -4.92 9.64 11.61
C LEU A 36 -3.63 10.22 12.20
N PHE A 37 -3.33 9.86 13.44
CA PHE A 37 -2.11 10.23 14.13
C PHE A 37 -0.95 9.35 13.64
N PHE A 38 0.17 9.95 13.26
CA PHE A 38 1.37 9.24 12.81
C PHE A 38 2.48 9.38 13.85
N PRO A 39 2.83 8.29 14.58
CA PRO A 39 3.74 8.35 15.71
C PRO A 39 5.14 8.88 15.39
N GLU A 40 5.66 8.59 14.19
CA GLU A 40 7.02 8.91 13.80
C GLU A 40 7.23 10.42 13.60
N THR A 41 6.20 11.15 13.17
CA THR A 41 6.25 12.62 13.03
C THR A 41 5.54 13.35 14.15
N ASN A 42 4.77 12.64 15.00
CA ASN A 42 3.93 13.20 16.04
C ASN A 42 2.90 14.22 15.51
N GLU A 43 2.37 13.97 14.31
CA GLU A 43 1.40 14.82 13.61
C GLU A 43 0.16 14.03 13.16
N CYS A 44 -0.89 14.75 12.77
CA CYS A 44 -2.13 14.18 12.24
C CYS A 44 -2.24 14.44 10.73
N TYR A 45 -2.56 13.40 9.97
CA TYR A 45 -2.71 13.49 8.52
C TYR A 45 -4.05 12.93 8.09
N GLN A 46 -4.50 13.35 6.91
CA GLN A 46 -5.73 12.84 6.31
C GLN A 46 -5.59 11.35 5.98
N LYS A 47 -6.59 10.57 6.36
CA LYS A 47 -6.73 9.16 5.96
C LYS A 47 -6.71 9.04 4.43
N GLU A 48 -6.03 8.02 3.92
CA GLU A 48 -5.88 7.73 2.48
C GLU A 48 -5.17 8.86 1.69
N SER A 49 -4.56 9.83 2.37
CA SER A 49 -3.64 10.78 1.77
C SER A 49 -2.22 10.21 1.70
N THR A 50 -1.35 10.84 0.91
CA THR A 50 0.08 10.53 0.92
C THR A 50 0.70 10.85 2.28
N GLY A 51 0.32 11.96 2.92
CA GLY A 51 0.82 12.33 4.25
C GLY A 51 2.36 12.23 4.35
N PRO A 52 2.91 11.56 5.38
CA PRO A 52 4.34 11.33 5.55
C PRO A 52 4.85 10.07 4.81
N CYS A 53 4.00 9.40 4.01
CA CYS A 53 4.32 8.14 3.38
C CYS A 53 5.18 8.30 2.13
N GLY A 54 5.96 7.24 1.84
CA GLY A 54 6.83 7.19 0.67
C GLY A 54 6.07 7.12 -0.66
N LYS A 55 6.83 7.04 -1.76
CA LYS A 55 6.26 6.95 -3.10
C LYS A 55 5.33 5.73 -3.26
N ASN A 56 4.18 5.96 -3.91
CA ASN A 56 3.11 4.98 -4.12
C ASN A 56 2.54 4.38 -2.83
N MET A 57 2.59 5.14 -1.73
CA MET A 57 2.02 4.76 -0.45
C MET A 57 0.97 5.78 0.00
N LYS A 58 0.03 5.31 0.83
CA LYS A 58 -0.99 6.12 1.48
C LYS A 58 -1.08 5.75 2.95
N LEU A 59 -1.62 6.67 3.72
CA LEU A 59 -1.85 6.49 5.14
C LEU A 59 -3.16 5.73 5.40
N TYR A 60 -3.07 4.60 6.09
CA TYR A 60 -4.21 3.76 6.45
C TYR A 60 -4.28 3.55 7.96
N PRO A 61 -5.48 3.33 8.53
CA PRO A 61 -5.62 3.06 9.96
C PRO A 61 -5.04 1.69 10.33
N VAL A 62 -4.29 1.62 11.44
CA VAL A 62 -3.81 0.35 11.98
C VAL A 62 -5.00 -0.44 12.56
N LYS A 63 -4.99 -1.77 12.41
CA LYS A 63 -6.10 -2.62 12.90
C LYS A 63 -6.32 -2.54 14.41
N ALA A 64 -5.25 -2.35 15.18
CA ALA A 64 -5.30 -2.30 16.63
C ALA A 64 -5.89 -0.99 17.16
N ASN A 65 -5.81 0.09 16.38
CA ASN A 65 -6.26 1.43 16.76
C ASN A 65 -6.58 2.25 15.50
N SER A 66 -7.85 2.46 15.22
CA SER A 66 -8.29 3.18 14.02
C SER A 66 -7.92 4.67 13.98
N ASN A 67 -7.39 5.22 15.08
CA ASN A 67 -6.93 6.61 15.16
C ASN A 67 -5.44 6.77 14.85
N ILE A 68 -4.70 5.67 14.75
CA ILE A 68 -3.27 5.66 14.42
C ILE A 68 -3.12 5.25 12.95
N GLY A 69 -2.31 5.99 12.22
CA GLY A 69 -2.00 5.73 10.81
C GLY A 69 -0.71 4.94 10.65
N GLU A 70 -0.70 4.03 9.69
CA GLU A 70 0.50 3.39 9.13
C GLU A 70 0.53 3.59 7.62
N CYS A 71 1.74 3.70 7.07
CA CYS A 71 1.93 3.80 5.63
C CYS A 71 1.86 2.42 4.98
N ASP A 72 1.05 2.27 3.93
CA ASP A 72 0.97 1.06 3.12
C ASP A 72 0.85 1.42 1.63
N CYS A 73 1.10 0.46 0.74
CA CYS A 73 1.00 0.68 -0.71
C CYS A 73 -0.40 1.16 -1.12
N ASP A 74 -0.45 2.11 -2.05
CA ASP A 74 -1.71 2.68 -2.56
C ASP A 74 -2.53 1.61 -3.27
N ARG A 75 -3.68 1.26 -2.67
CA ARG A 75 -4.56 0.20 -3.17
C ARG A 75 -5.54 0.68 -4.26
N ASP A 76 -5.74 2.00 -4.36
CA ASP A 76 -6.82 2.60 -5.16
C ASP A 76 -6.30 3.48 -6.30
N GLY A 77 -5.03 3.90 -6.26
CA GLY A 77 -4.42 4.79 -7.25
C GLY A 77 -3.89 4.10 -8.51
N ILE A 78 -3.79 2.76 -8.52
CA ILE A 78 -3.11 2.07 -9.63
C ILE A 78 -4.06 1.73 -10.78
N ARG A 79 -3.73 2.28 -11.96
CA ARG A 79 -4.44 1.96 -13.21
C ARG A 79 -4.14 0.52 -13.65
N PHE A 80 -5.13 -0.10 -14.30
CA PHE A 80 -5.02 -1.47 -14.83
C PHE A 80 -4.70 -2.55 -13.77
N SER A 81 -5.03 -2.30 -12.50
CA SER A 81 -4.92 -3.22 -11.35
C SER A 81 -3.54 -3.85 -11.15
N ARG A 82 -2.47 -3.17 -11.59
CA ARG A 82 -1.11 -3.69 -11.43
C ARG A 82 -0.71 -3.70 -9.94
N MET A 83 -0.06 -4.77 -9.52
CA MET A 83 0.37 -4.95 -8.13
C MET A 83 1.54 -4.02 -7.75
N LEU A 84 1.49 -3.52 -6.52
CA LEU A 84 2.60 -2.83 -5.84
C LEU A 84 3.30 -3.76 -4.84
N LEU A 85 4.62 -3.66 -4.77
CA LEU A 85 5.49 -4.35 -3.82
C LEU A 85 6.19 -3.33 -2.93
N TYR A 86 6.03 -3.48 -1.62
CA TYR A 86 6.77 -2.67 -0.64
C TYR A 86 8.25 -3.08 -0.61
N HIS A 87 9.14 -2.09 -0.63
CA HIS A 87 10.59 -2.30 -0.51
C HIS A 87 11.12 -1.55 0.71
N GLN A 88 11.45 -2.31 1.75
CA GLN A 88 11.80 -1.81 3.08
C GLN A 88 12.95 -0.79 3.09
N LYS A 89 14.02 -1.01 2.30
CA LYS A 89 15.19 -0.10 2.32
C LYS A 89 14.90 1.26 1.71
N ALA A 90 14.02 1.31 0.71
CA ALA A 90 13.59 2.57 0.09
C ALA A 90 12.44 3.22 0.87
N ASN A 91 11.70 2.41 1.64
CA ASN A 91 10.43 2.79 2.25
C ASN A 91 9.41 3.31 1.21
N GLU A 92 9.29 2.58 0.10
CA GLU A 92 8.44 2.93 -1.04
C GLU A 92 7.80 1.67 -1.63
N CYS A 93 6.76 1.86 -2.42
CA CYS A 93 6.11 0.79 -3.17
C CYS A 93 6.41 0.87 -4.67
N PHE A 94 6.68 -0.28 -5.28
CA PHE A 94 7.07 -0.40 -6.68
C PHE A 94 6.15 -1.34 -7.43
N LEU A 95 5.82 -0.98 -8.67
CA LEU A 95 5.00 -1.84 -9.50
C LEU A 95 5.76 -3.11 -9.90
N ILE A 96 5.06 -4.25 -9.92
CA ILE A 96 5.61 -5.46 -10.53
C ILE A 96 5.89 -5.23 -12.02
N PHE A 97 6.85 -5.97 -12.56
CA PHE A 97 7.27 -5.87 -13.96
C PHE A 97 7.77 -4.48 -14.35
N GLN A 98 8.30 -3.74 -13.37
CA GLN A 98 9.09 -2.52 -13.59
C GLN A 98 10.45 -2.66 -12.92
N GLN A 99 11.42 -1.84 -13.33
CA GLN A 99 12.75 -1.90 -12.74
C GLN A 99 12.71 -1.69 -11.22
N GLY A 100 12.00 -0.66 -10.73
CA GLY A 100 11.91 -0.36 -9.30
C GLY A 100 13.29 -0.32 -8.63
N PRO A 101 13.50 -1.00 -7.48
CA PRO A 101 14.79 -1.05 -6.80
C PRO A 101 15.79 -2.05 -7.42
N CYS A 102 15.41 -2.75 -8.49
CA CYS A 102 16.26 -3.73 -9.14
C CYS A 102 17.34 -3.06 -10.00
N LYS A 103 18.45 -3.77 -10.22
CA LYS A 103 19.51 -3.36 -11.15
C LYS A 103 18.96 -3.30 -12.59
N SER A 104 19.64 -2.53 -13.45
CA SER A 104 19.34 -2.48 -14.89
C SER A 104 19.25 -3.89 -15.50
N GLY A 105 18.34 -4.09 -16.43
CA GLY A 105 18.07 -5.41 -17.02
C GLY A 105 17.15 -6.31 -16.20
N LYS A 106 16.68 -5.85 -15.04
CA LYS A 106 15.80 -6.61 -14.15
C LYS A 106 14.55 -5.84 -13.82
N TRP A 107 13.52 -6.57 -13.40
CA TRP A 107 12.28 -6.03 -12.88
C TRP A 107 11.94 -6.61 -11.51
N ALA A 108 11.14 -5.87 -10.74
CA ALA A 108 10.54 -6.32 -9.50
C ALA A 108 9.43 -7.32 -9.80
N ASP A 109 9.38 -8.38 -9.01
CA ASP A 109 8.42 -9.47 -9.12
C ASP A 109 8.22 -10.11 -7.73
N ILE A 110 7.34 -11.09 -7.61
CA ILE A 110 7.02 -11.74 -6.33
C ILE A 110 7.11 -13.27 -6.46
N THR A 111 7.63 -13.94 -5.42
CA THR A 111 7.65 -15.42 -5.34
C THR A 111 6.29 -15.98 -4.94
N VAL A 112 6.11 -17.29 -5.08
CA VAL A 112 4.88 -17.99 -4.65
C VAL A 112 4.55 -17.78 -3.17
N GLU A 113 5.60 -17.58 -2.38
CA GLU A 113 5.54 -17.27 -0.95
C GLU A 113 5.50 -15.76 -0.71
N GLY A 114 4.99 -14.96 -1.66
CA GLY A 114 4.76 -13.52 -1.53
C GLY A 114 6.00 -12.66 -1.26
N THR A 115 7.19 -13.17 -1.57
CA THR A 115 8.45 -12.44 -1.30
C THR A 115 8.86 -11.60 -2.51
N PRO A 116 9.11 -10.29 -2.36
CA PRO A 116 9.62 -9.45 -3.45
C PRO A 116 11.01 -9.91 -3.91
N ILE A 117 11.19 -10.04 -5.23
CA ILE A 117 12.43 -10.47 -5.87
C ILE A 117 12.72 -9.69 -7.15
N CYS A 118 13.98 -9.73 -7.61
CA CYS A 118 14.38 -9.18 -8.89
C CYS A 118 14.62 -10.29 -9.92
N LYS A 119 13.85 -10.28 -11.02
CA LYS A 119 14.02 -11.21 -12.14
C LYS A 119 14.58 -10.51 -13.39
N PRO A 120 15.26 -11.24 -14.30
CA PRO A 120 15.58 -10.71 -15.62
C PRO A 120 14.32 -10.18 -16.30
N ASN A 121 14.41 -8.98 -16.87
CA ASN A 121 13.33 -8.37 -17.64
C ASN A 121 13.43 -8.85 -19.10
N PRO A 122 12.53 -9.73 -19.58
CA PRO A 122 12.56 -10.23 -20.95
C PRO A 122 12.33 -9.12 -21.99
N CYS A 123 11.76 -7.99 -21.57
CA CYS A 123 11.48 -6.83 -22.41
C CYS A 123 12.51 -5.71 -22.27
N TYR A 124 13.67 -5.97 -21.64
CA TYR A 124 14.69 -4.95 -21.38
C TYR A 124 15.23 -4.31 -22.67
N ASN A 125 15.49 -5.11 -23.70
CA ASN A 125 16.02 -4.60 -24.97
C ASN A 125 14.96 -3.89 -25.82
N ASN A 126 13.68 -4.03 -25.46
CA ASN A 126 12.55 -3.37 -26.11
C ASN A 126 12.18 -2.04 -25.43
N THR A 127 12.96 -1.59 -24.44
CA THR A 127 12.72 -0.36 -23.69
C THR A 127 12.76 0.90 -24.55
N SER A 128 13.40 0.87 -25.72
CA SER A 128 13.35 1.94 -26.73
C SER A 128 11.97 2.13 -27.39
N ILE A 129 11.01 1.20 -27.19
CA ILE A 129 9.62 1.30 -27.64
C ILE A 129 8.71 1.88 -26.54
N SER A 130 9.16 1.86 -25.27
CA SER A 130 8.45 2.39 -24.10
C SER A 130 8.62 3.92 -24.04
N SER A 131 8.05 4.64 -25.02
CA SER A 131 8.08 6.11 -25.08
C SER A 131 7.13 6.78 -24.07
N SER A 132 6.45 6.00 -23.24
CA SER A 132 5.50 6.52 -22.27
C SER A 132 6.23 7.04 -21.01
N LEU A 133 6.20 8.36 -20.83
CA LEU A 133 6.64 9.09 -19.62
C LEU A 133 5.82 8.75 -18.35
N GLU A 134 4.84 7.85 -18.46
CA GLU A 134 3.95 7.51 -17.35
C GLU A 134 4.51 6.34 -16.53
N PRO A 135 4.69 6.50 -15.21
CA PRO A 135 5.24 5.47 -14.36
C PRO A 135 4.35 4.22 -14.22
N ASP A 136 3.11 4.22 -14.73
CA ASP A 136 2.22 3.04 -14.71
C ASP A 136 2.24 2.25 -16.05
N LYS A 137 2.73 2.90 -17.11
CA LYS A 137 2.88 2.33 -18.44
C LYS A 137 4.27 1.74 -18.56
N GLY A 138 4.32 0.41 -18.52
CA GLY A 138 5.56 -0.34 -18.63
C GLY A 138 5.31 -1.60 -19.44
N LEU A 139 6.37 -2.07 -20.11
CA LEU A 139 6.32 -3.28 -20.94
C LEU A 139 6.16 -4.52 -20.06
N VAL A 140 5.25 -5.40 -20.48
CA VAL A 140 5.01 -6.71 -19.89
C VAL A 140 5.06 -7.77 -20.98
N LEU A 141 5.40 -9.00 -20.60
CA LEU A 141 5.38 -10.13 -21.51
C LEU A 141 3.97 -10.72 -21.57
N LEU A 142 3.29 -10.55 -22.70
CA LEU A 142 1.97 -11.14 -22.96
C LEU A 142 2.09 -12.06 -24.17
N ASN A 143 1.84 -13.37 -23.98
CA ASN A 143 1.91 -14.39 -25.03
C ASN A 143 3.23 -14.33 -25.83
N GLY A 144 4.36 -14.18 -25.15
CA GLY A 144 5.69 -14.11 -25.77
C GLY A 144 6.03 -12.76 -26.42
N THR A 145 5.11 -11.79 -26.42
CA THR A 145 5.34 -10.46 -26.99
C THR A 145 5.44 -9.41 -25.90
N CYS A 146 6.41 -8.51 -26.03
CA CYS A 146 6.53 -7.35 -25.15
C CYS A 146 5.52 -6.28 -25.57
N VAL A 147 4.61 -5.95 -24.66
CA VAL A 147 3.49 -5.02 -24.91
C VAL A 147 3.37 -4.03 -23.77
N GLU A 148 3.00 -2.79 -24.06
CA GLU A 148 2.74 -1.81 -23.01
C GLU A 148 1.43 -2.14 -22.28
N VAL A 149 1.44 -1.97 -20.97
CA VAL A 149 0.19 -2.00 -20.19
C VAL A 149 -0.69 -0.81 -20.60
N GLY A 150 -1.97 -1.08 -20.78
CA GLY A 150 -2.95 -0.19 -21.37
C GLY A 150 -3.07 -0.29 -22.88
N ALA A 151 -2.17 -1.01 -23.57
CA ALA A 151 -2.26 -1.20 -25.01
C ALA A 151 -3.56 -1.94 -25.39
N THR A 152 -4.25 -1.43 -26.41
CA THR A 152 -5.48 -2.04 -26.96
C THR A 152 -5.22 -2.84 -28.24
N SER A 153 -4.11 -2.58 -28.93
CA SER A 153 -3.77 -3.15 -30.25
C SER A 153 -3.65 -4.68 -30.26
N VAL A 154 -3.28 -5.28 -29.13
CA VAL A 154 -3.11 -6.73 -28.97
C VAL A 154 -4.34 -7.40 -28.33
N CYS A 155 -5.36 -6.62 -27.99
CA CYS A 155 -6.58 -7.10 -27.33
C CYS A 155 -7.80 -6.92 -28.25
N LYS A 156 -8.88 -7.65 -27.94
CA LYS A 156 -10.17 -7.45 -28.62
C LYS A 156 -10.72 -6.06 -28.32
N ILE A 157 -11.57 -5.54 -29.22
CA ILE A 157 -12.23 -4.24 -29.04
C ILE A 157 -12.90 -4.17 -27.65
N GLY A 158 -12.63 -3.08 -26.91
CA GLY A 158 -13.14 -2.87 -25.55
C GLY A 158 -12.28 -3.47 -24.43
N TYR A 159 -11.13 -4.05 -24.77
CA TYR A 159 -10.14 -4.58 -23.84
C TYR A 159 -8.79 -3.90 -24.01
N ALA A 160 -8.00 -3.90 -22.94
CA ALA A 160 -6.63 -3.40 -22.91
C ALA A 160 -5.75 -4.37 -22.10
N VAL A 161 -4.44 -4.34 -22.36
CA VAL A 161 -3.47 -5.08 -21.53
C VAL A 161 -3.50 -4.53 -20.12
N GLY A 162 -3.68 -5.39 -19.13
CA GLY A 162 -3.67 -5.02 -17.73
C GLY A 162 -3.63 -6.25 -16.84
N PHE A 163 -4.03 -6.06 -15.60
CA PHE A 163 -4.08 -7.11 -14.59
C PHE A 163 -5.49 -7.18 -14.05
N GLU A 164 -5.98 -8.38 -13.85
CA GLU A 164 -7.16 -8.53 -13.01
C GLU A 164 -6.73 -8.53 -11.55
N VAL A 165 -7.66 -8.12 -10.70
CA VAL A 165 -7.43 -8.00 -9.27
C VAL A 165 -6.96 -9.33 -8.69
N GLY A 166 -5.85 -9.29 -7.94
CA GLY A 166 -5.29 -10.47 -7.28
C GLY A 166 -4.53 -11.41 -8.20
N LYS A 167 -4.45 -11.14 -9.51
CA LYS A 167 -3.63 -11.94 -10.43
C LYS A 167 -2.34 -11.21 -10.79
N ARG A 168 -1.26 -11.98 -10.84
CA ARG A 168 0.10 -11.48 -11.09
C ARG A 168 0.39 -11.29 -12.57
N LEU A 169 -0.12 -12.17 -13.43
CA LEU A 169 0.22 -12.17 -14.85
C LEU A 169 -0.67 -11.20 -15.65
N PRO A 170 -0.11 -10.55 -16.69
CA PRO A 170 -0.87 -9.64 -17.54
C PRO A 170 -1.87 -10.42 -18.40
N ARG A 171 -3.00 -9.78 -18.70
CA ARG A 171 -4.03 -10.28 -19.62
C ARG A 171 -4.81 -9.13 -20.24
N CYS A 172 -5.63 -9.44 -21.24
CA CYS A 172 -6.59 -8.47 -21.77
C CYS A 172 -7.76 -8.32 -20.78
N ILE A 173 -7.85 -7.16 -20.13
CA ILE A 173 -8.93 -6.80 -19.22
C ILE A 173 -9.87 -5.78 -19.87
N ARG A 174 -11.14 -5.76 -19.46
CA ARG A 174 -12.12 -4.82 -19.99
C ARG A 174 -11.72 -3.38 -19.61
N SER A 175 -11.60 -2.49 -20.59
CA SER A 175 -11.11 -1.11 -20.39
C SER A 175 -12.05 -0.21 -19.54
N ARG A 176 -13.17 -0.75 -19.03
CA ARG A 176 -14.20 -0.05 -18.23
C ARG A 176 -14.49 -0.72 -16.86
N GLY A 177 -13.56 -1.48 -16.30
CA GLY A 177 -13.69 -1.98 -14.93
C GLY A 177 -13.10 -1.00 -13.92
N ARG A 178 -13.94 -0.38 -13.07
CA ARG A 178 -13.43 0.18 -11.80
C ARG A 178 -12.81 -0.97 -11.01
N SER A 179 -11.60 -0.77 -10.49
CA SER A 179 -10.92 -1.69 -9.60
C SER A 179 -11.81 -2.00 -8.39
N ILE A 180 -12.14 -3.27 -8.15
CA ILE A 180 -12.81 -3.72 -6.92
C ILE A 180 -11.75 -4.43 -6.08
N ALA A 181 -11.63 -4.00 -4.82
CA ALA A 181 -10.60 -4.40 -3.86
C ALA A 181 -10.43 -5.92 -3.65
N VAL A 182 -9.20 -6.29 -3.28
CA VAL A 182 -8.72 -7.64 -2.87
C VAL A 182 -9.57 -8.22 -1.71
N PRO A 183 -9.82 -9.56 -1.63
CA PRO A 183 -10.69 -10.17 -0.61
C PRO A 183 -10.24 -9.93 0.85
N ARG A 184 -11.21 -9.88 1.77
CA ARG A 184 -10.99 -9.66 3.22
C ARG A 184 -10.38 -10.90 3.88
N THR A 185 -9.10 -10.85 4.21
CA THR A 185 -8.39 -11.82 5.07
C THR A 185 -8.38 -11.34 6.54
N ARG A 186 -8.01 -12.23 7.49
CA ARG A 186 -7.72 -11.81 8.88
C ARG A 186 -6.45 -10.94 8.98
N CYS A 187 -5.71 -10.83 7.89
CA CYS A 187 -4.60 -9.90 7.68
C CYS A 187 -5.11 -8.60 7.00
N SER A 188 -4.33 -7.51 7.00
CA SER A 188 -4.79 -6.25 6.38
C SER A 188 -5.18 -6.49 4.91
N PRO A 189 -6.21 -5.82 4.35
CA PRO A 189 -6.61 -6.06 2.96
C PRO A 189 -5.40 -5.94 2.02
N GLY A 190 -5.15 -6.93 1.15
CA GLY A 190 -3.91 -7.02 0.38
C GLY A 190 -2.84 -7.93 0.99
N THR A 191 -3.08 -8.62 2.12
CA THR A 191 -2.12 -9.54 2.79
C THR A 191 -2.67 -10.96 3.14
N TYR A 192 -1.92 -12.06 2.89
CA TYR A 192 -1.87 -13.38 3.55
C TYR A 192 -1.02 -13.38 4.84
N ARG A 193 -0.86 -14.52 5.52
CA ARG A 193 -0.10 -14.66 6.77
C ARG A 193 1.04 -15.66 6.56
N ALA A 194 2.30 -15.26 6.80
CA ALA A 194 3.46 -16.14 6.66
C ALA A 194 3.71 -17.03 7.88
N VAL A 195 4.57 -18.05 7.70
CA VAL A 195 5.06 -18.98 8.75
C VAL A 195 5.74 -18.25 9.91
N SER A 196 6.24 -17.03 9.67
CA SER A 196 6.80 -16.11 10.68
C SER A 196 5.76 -15.46 11.60
N GLY A 197 4.46 -15.75 11.41
CA GLY A 197 3.36 -15.19 12.21
C GLY A 197 2.91 -13.78 11.80
N ARG A 198 3.62 -13.13 10.87
CA ARG A 198 3.32 -11.78 10.34
C ARG A 198 2.44 -11.84 9.08
N CYS A 199 1.69 -10.77 8.82
CA CYS A 199 0.95 -10.60 7.57
C CYS A 199 1.92 -10.24 6.41
N GLN A 200 1.68 -10.83 5.24
CA GLN A 200 2.46 -10.74 3.98
C GLN A 200 1.47 -10.62 2.81
N PRO A 201 1.73 -10.09 1.60
CA PRO A 201 0.69 -9.76 0.58
C PRO A 201 -0.04 -10.92 -0.16
N ALA A 202 -1.38 -11.07 -0.16
CA ALA A 202 -2.07 -12.29 -0.69
C ALA A 202 -1.98 -12.41 -2.22
N PHE A 203 -1.40 -13.52 -2.74
CA PHE A 203 -1.36 -13.78 -4.19
C PHE A 203 -1.63 -15.23 -4.58
N ASP A 204 -2.40 -15.37 -5.66
CA ASP A 204 -2.57 -16.60 -6.44
C ASP A 204 -1.49 -16.68 -7.52
N PHE A 205 -0.89 -17.85 -7.66
CA PHE A 205 0.16 -18.16 -8.63
C PHE A 205 -0.40 -19.02 -9.76
N ASP A 206 -1.44 -18.48 -10.41
CA ASP A 206 -1.99 -19.04 -11.65
C ASP A 206 -1.69 -18.10 -12.83
#